data_AF-A0A0G0RLW3-F1
#
_entry.id   AF-A0A0G0RLW3-F1
#
_cell.length_a   1.000
_cell.length_b   1.000
_cell.length_c   1.000
_cell.angle_alpha   90.00
_cell.angle_beta   90.00
_cell.angle_gamma   90.00
#
_symmetry.space_group_name_H-M   'P 1'
#
loop_
_entity.id
_entity.type
_entity.pdbx_description
1 polymer ?
#
loop_
_entity_poly.entity_id
_entity_poly.type
_entity_poly.pdbx_seq_one_letter_code
_entity_poly.pdbx_strand_id
1 'polypeptide(L)'
;MKFPLFSSKRLGIDLGTSNSMVWVSGEGVVLSEPSVVAIDSVTGRVVAVGSHAHEMLGRTGTDLVAQRPLKDGVVADYLVCEAMLRYFLDRVLGYSRFGRPEVMVCVPYGITQVERRAVLEATLSAGAKTAYLIDQPLAAAIGAK
;
A
#
# COMPACT_ATOMS: atom_id res chain seq x y z
N MET A 1 0.42 -10.65 36.73
CA MET A 1 0.14 -11.21 35.38
C MET A 1 0.72 -10.26 34.35
N LYS A 2 1.48 -10.78 33.37
CA LYS A 2 2.16 -9.99 32.34
C LYS A 2 1.12 -9.45 31.34
N PHE A 3 0.92 -8.13 31.30
CA PHE A 3 0.31 -7.48 30.14
C PHE A 3 1.35 -7.46 29.00
N PRO A 4 1.05 -7.92 27.77
CA PRO A 4 1.95 -7.68 26.65
C PRO A 4 1.79 -6.21 26.25
N LEU A 5 2.78 -5.39 26.62
CA LEU A 5 2.71 -3.93 26.52
C LEU A 5 2.84 -3.38 25.08
N PHE A 6 3.04 -4.22 24.05
CA PHE A 6 3.13 -3.78 22.66
C PHE A 6 2.65 -4.89 21.71
N SER A 7 1.37 -4.90 21.34
CA SER A 7 0.86 -5.80 20.29
C SER A 7 1.18 -5.20 18.92
N SER A 8 1.75 -6.00 18.00
CA SER A 8 1.94 -5.59 16.60
C SER A 8 0.58 -5.26 15.99
N LYS A 9 0.42 -4.06 15.41
CA LYS A 9 -0.79 -3.73 14.65
C LYS A 9 -0.96 -4.73 13.50
N ARG A 10 -2.19 -5.21 13.28
CA ARG A 10 -2.57 -6.04 12.13
C ARG A 10 -3.31 -5.19 11.12
N LEU A 11 -2.83 -5.18 9.89
CA LEU A 11 -3.31 -4.33 8.80
C LEU A 11 -3.78 -5.18 7.62
N GLY A 12 -4.88 -4.79 7.02
CA GLY A 12 -5.30 -5.22 5.68
C GLY A 12 -5.09 -4.06 4.71
N ILE A 13 -4.48 -4.31 3.55
CA ILE A 13 -4.30 -3.31 2.49
C ILE A 13 -4.93 -3.84 1.21
N ASP A 14 -5.85 -3.06 0.65
CA ASP A 14 -6.36 -3.25 -0.69
C ASP A 14 -5.59 -2.32 -1.64
N LEU A 15 -4.71 -2.90 -2.45
CA LEU A 15 -4.05 -2.18 -3.53
C LEU A 15 -4.97 -2.25 -4.75
N GLY A 16 -5.76 -1.20 -4.99
CA GLY A 16 -6.58 -1.09 -6.19
C GLY A 16 -5.87 -0.31 -7.30
N THR A 17 -6.35 -0.44 -8.53
CA THR A 17 -5.82 0.28 -9.71
C THR A 17 -6.14 1.77 -9.70
N SER A 18 -7.16 2.19 -8.94
CA SER A 18 -7.62 3.58 -8.87
C SER A 18 -7.59 4.15 -7.47
N ASN A 19 -8.03 3.38 -6.47
CA ASN A 19 -7.98 3.74 -5.07
C ASN A 19 -7.44 2.56 -4.25
N SER A 20 -6.81 2.91 -3.15
CA SER A 20 -6.30 1.97 -2.17
C SER A 20 -6.85 2.27 -0.80
N MET A 21 -7.01 1.21 -0.02
CA MET A 21 -7.60 1.29 1.31
C MET A 21 -6.75 0.55 2.32
N VAL A 22 -6.74 1.05 3.55
CA VAL A 22 -6.10 0.41 4.68
C VAL A 22 -7.13 0.17 5.78
N TRP A 23 -7.18 -1.07 6.24
CA TRP A 23 -7.99 -1.53 7.35
C TRP A 23 -7.10 -1.92 8.52
N VAL A 24 -7.48 -1.54 9.74
CA VAL A 24 -6.76 -1.89 10.97
C VAL A 24 -7.65 -2.76 11.84
N SER A 25 -7.07 -3.84 12.37
CA SER A 25 -7.77 -4.77 13.27
C SER A 25 -8.30 -4.05 14.52
N GLY A 26 -9.63 -4.06 14.65
CA GLY A 26 -10.34 -3.40 15.75
C GLY A 26 -10.70 -1.93 15.51
N GLU A 27 -10.21 -1.30 14.44
CA GLU A 27 -10.54 0.10 14.11
C GLU A 27 -11.38 0.23 12.83
N GLY A 28 -11.25 -0.71 11.89
CA GLY A 28 -11.97 -0.63 10.61
C GLY A 28 -11.11 -0.03 9.50
N VAL A 29 -11.76 0.51 8.46
CA VAL A 29 -11.06 1.26 7.40
C VAL A 29 -10.61 2.60 7.95
N VAL A 30 -9.30 2.84 7.93
CA VAL A 30 -8.68 4.06 8.48
C VAL A 30 -8.09 4.97 7.42
N LEU A 31 -7.82 4.45 6.21
CA LEU A 31 -7.34 5.22 5.06
C LEU A 31 -8.03 4.77 3.77
N SER A 32 -8.33 5.74 2.92
CA SER A 32 -8.73 5.54 1.52
C SER A 32 -8.12 6.67 0.69
N GLU A 33 -7.24 6.33 -0.24
CA GLU A 33 -6.42 7.28 -1.00
C GLU A 33 -6.35 6.87 -2.48
N PRO A 34 -6.25 7.83 -3.41
CA PRO A 34 -5.95 7.53 -4.81
C PRO A 34 -4.69 6.69 -4.99
N SER A 35 -4.73 5.69 -5.89
CA SER A 35 -3.60 4.80 -6.17
C SER A 35 -2.59 5.43 -7.12
N VAL A 36 -1.97 6.52 -6.69
CA VAL A 36 -1.05 7.30 -7.51
C VAL A 36 0.13 7.81 -6.70
N VAL A 37 1.28 7.81 -7.36
CA VAL A 37 2.56 8.31 -6.87
C VAL A 37 3.07 9.32 -7.88
N ALA A 38 3.42 10.52 -7.43
CA ALA A 38 4.08 11.53 -8.24
C ALA A 38 5.59 11.36 -8.11
N ILE A 39 6.27 11.24 -9.24
CA ILE A 39 7.72 11.05 -9.33
C ILE A 39 8.32 12.18 -10.15
N ASP A 40 9.42 12.74 -9.66
CA ASP A 40 10.26 13.64 -10.43
C ASP A 40 10.97 12.85 -11.53
N SER A 41 10.69 13.16 -12.79
CA SER A 41 11.18 12.41 -13.96
C SER A 41 12.67 12.61 -14.21
N VAL A 42 13.30 13.63 -13.62
CA VAL A 42 14.74 13.91 -13.74
C VAL A 42 15.52 13.11 -12.71
N THR A 43 15.05 13.09 -11.47
CA THR A 43 15.75 12.49 -10.32
C THR A 43 15.26 11.09 -9.96
N GLY A 44 14.09 10.69 -10.46
CA GLY A 44 13.41 9.44 -10.11
C GLY A 44 12.86 9.41 -8.68
N ARG A 45 12.82 10.56 -7.99
CA ARG A 45 12.41 10.62 -6.59
C ARG A 45 10.90 10.72 -6.45
N VAL A 46 10.35 10.03 -5.45
CA VAL A 46 8.96 10.19 -5.05
C VAL A 46 8.76 11.58 -4.44
N VAL A 47 7.84 12.34 -5.01
CA VAL A 47 7.51 13.71 -4.61
C VAL A 47 6.25 13.73 -3.76
N ALA A 48 5.24 12.94 -4.14
CA ALA A 48 3.99 12.82 -3.40
C ALA A 48 3.36 11.44 -3.62
N VAL A 49 2.43 11.06 -2.75
CA VAL A 49 1.63 9.82 -2.83
C VAL A 49 0.18 10.15 -2.49
N GLY A 50 -0.77 9.40 -3.05
CA GLY A 50 -2.18 9.51 -2.70
C GLY A 50 -2.82 10.78 -3.26
N SER A 51 -3.64 11.42 -2.44
CA SER A 51 -4.41 12.61 -2.81
C SER A 51 -3.50 13.75 -3.28
N HIS A 52 -2.35 13.96 -2.62
CA HIS A 52 -1.39 14.99 -3.02
C HIS A 52 -0.79 14.72 -4.40
N ALA A 53 -0.46 13.46 -4.71
CA ALA A 53 -0.01 13.10 -6.05
C ALA A 53 -1.14 13.20 -7.09
N HIS A 54 -2.37 12.91 -6.70
CA HIS A 54 -3.55 13.06 -7.57
C HIS A 54 -3.81 14.53 -7.93
N GLU A 55 -3.70 15.45 -6.98
CA GLU A 55 -3.87 16.90 -7.20
C GLU A 55 -2.80 17.49 -8.13
N MET A 56 -1.63 16.84 -8.22
CA MET A 56 -0.56 17.22 -9.14
C MET A 56 -0.84 16.76 -10.58
N LEU A 57 -1.79 15.85 -10.81
CA LEU A 57 -2.16 15.40 -12.15
C LEU A 57 -2.70 16.56 -12.99
N GLY A 58 -2.12 16.75 -14.18
CA GLY A 58 -2.58 17.77 -15.12
C GLY A 58 -2.20 19.21 -14.74
N ARG A 59 -1.44 19.42 -13.65
CA ARG A 59 -0.84 20.72 -13.37
C ARG A 59 0.46 20.86 -14.18
N THR A 60 0.43 21.73 -15.17
CA THR A 60 1.50 21.94 -16.16
C THR A 60 2.68 22.72 -15.56
N GLY A 61 3.91 22.30 -15.89
CA GLY A 61 5.14 23.10 -15.68
C GLY A 61 6.24 22.45 -14.84
N THR A 62 6.01 21.26 -14.30
CA THR A 62 7.02 20.51 -13.52
C THR A 62 7.34 19.19 -14.20
N ASP A 63 8.60 18.75 -14.11
CA ASP A 63 9.09 17.44 -14.54
C ASP A 63 8.54 16.31 -13.63
N LEU A 64 7.23 16.26 -13.43
CA LEU A 64 6.55 15.27 -12.60
C LEU A 64 5.76 14.30 -13.49
N VAL A 65 5.97 13.02 -13.25
CA VAL A 65 5.21 11.93 -13.87
C VAL A 65 4.43 11.21 -12.78
N ALA A 66 3.14 11.03 -13.02
CA ALA A 66 2.32 10.21 -12.15
C ALA A 66 2.35 8.75 -12.58
N GLN A 67 2.63 7.88 -11.61
CA GLN A 67 2.67 6.45 -11.78
C GLN A 67 1.70 5.78 -10.81
N ARG A 68 1.25 4.58 -11.16
CA ARG A 68 0.36 3.77 -10.33
C ARG A 68 1.08 2.51 -9.92
N PRO A 69 0.91 2.01 -8.67
CA PRO A 69 1.60 0.81 -8.22
C PRO A 69 1.13 -0.42 -9.00
N LEU A 70 -0.13 -0.40 -9.44
CA LEU A 70 -0.76 -1.47 -10.17
C LEU A 70 -1.24 -1.01 -11.55
N LYS A 71 -1.15 -1.90 -12.53
CA LYS A 71 -1.77 -1.80 -13.84
C LYS A 71 -2.49 -3.10 -14.13
N ASP A 72 -3.77 -3.02 -14.45
CA ASP A 72 -4.65 -4.19 -14.68
C ASP A 72 -4.61 -5.20 -13.52
N GLY A 73 -4.49 -4.68 -12.29
CA GLY A 73 -4.39 -5.47 -11.04
C GLY A 73 -2.99 -5.99 -10.71
N VAL A 74 -2.06 -5.94 -11.67
CA VAL A 74 -0.69 -6.47 -11.53
C VAL A 74 0.27 -5.38 -11.06
N VAL A 75 1.27 -5.73 -10.25
CA VAL A 75 2.36 -4.80 -9.88
C VAL A 75 3.08 -4.34 -11.13
N ALA A 76 2.92 -3.06 -11.46
CA ALA A 76 3.50 -2.49 -12.67
C ALA A 76 4.92 -1.98 -12.43
N ASP A 77 5.18 -1.44 -11.25
CA ASP A 77 6.47 -0.91 -10.84
C ASP A 77 6.69 -1.18 -9.34
N TYR A 78 7.78 -1.88 -9.03
CA TYR A 78 8.12 -2.27 -7.66
C TYR A 78 8.39 -1.05 -6.76
N LEU A 79 9.13 -0.05 -7.25
CA LEU A 79 9.49 1.12 -6.46
C LEU A 79 8.27 1.98 -6.13
N VAL A 80 7.35 2.11 -7.10
CA VAL A 80 6.06 2.79 -6.91
C VAL A 80 5.21 2.06 -5.87
N CYS A 81 5.14 0.73 -5.97
CA CYS A 81 4.40 -0.11 -5.03
C CYS A 81 4.97 0.00 -3.60
N GLU A 82 6.29 -0.12 -3.45
CA GLU A 82 6.97 0.03 -2.17
C GLU A 82 6.75 1.43 -1.57
N ALA A 83 6.87 2.49 -2.38
CA ALA A 83 6.64 3.86 -1.93
C ALA A 83 5.22 4.07 -1.42
N MET A 84 4.22 3.53 -2.12
CA MET A 84 2.83 3.65 -1.73
C MET A 84 2.50 2.83 -0.46
N LEU A 85 3.04 1.62 -0.35
CA LEU A 85 2.91 0.82 0.87
C LEU A 85 3.57 1.50 2.06
N ARG A 86 4.80 2.03 1.89
CA ARG A 86 5.51 2.78 2.94
C ARG A 86 4.70 3.99 3.40
N TYR A 87 4.17 4.77 2.46
CA TYR A 87 3.28 5.89 2.76
C TYR A 87 2.09 5.48 3.63
N PHE A 88 1.43 4.37 3.30
CA PHE A 88 0.31 3.85 4.10
C PHE A 88 0.74 3.42 5.50
N LEU A 89 1.83 2.67 5.62
CA LEU A 89 2.33 2.25 6.93
C LEU A 89 2.70 3.47 7.80
N ASP A 90 3.39 4.45 7.23
CA ASP A 90 3.77 5.67 7.93
C ASP A 90 2.54 6.49 8.37
N ARG A 91 1.53 6.61 7.51
CA ARG A 91 0.26 7.30 7.83
C ARG A 91 -0.53 6.61 8.95
N VAL A 92 -0.52 5.27 9.01
CA VAL A 92 -1.27 4.51 10.02
C VAL A 92 -0.52 4.40 11.35
N LEU A 93 0.80 4.24 11.31
CA LEU A 93 1.63 4.08 12.52
C LEU A 93 1.99 5.43 13.15
N GLY A 94 2.01 6.50 12.35
CA GLY A 94 2.43 7.83 12.77
C GLY A 94 3.90 7.89 13.21
N TYR A 95 4.26 8.90 13.99
CA TYR A 95 5.63 9.09 14.51
C TYR A 95 6.06 7.98 15.49
N SER A 96 5.10 7.26 16.06
CA SER A 96 5.31 6.25 17.08
C SER A 96 5.55 4.89 16.41
N ARG A 97 6.77 4.65 15.91
CA ARG A 97 7.20 3.37 15.30
C ARG A 97 7.31 2.22 16.32
N PHE A 98 6.48 2.20 17.37
CA PHE A 98 6.48 1.10 18.34
C PHE A 98 5.83 -0.13 17.71
N GLY A 99 6.68 -0.99 17.14
CA GLY A 99 6.33 -2.28 16.57
C GLY A 99 6.05 -2.22 15.07
N ARG A 100 6.76 -3.07 14.31
CA ARG A 100 6.46 -3.29 12.90
C ARG A 100 5.14 -4.08 12.78
N PRO A 101 4.23 -3.72 11.87
CA PRO A 101 2.91 -4.35 11.76
C PRO A 101 2.98 -5.70 11.02
N GLU A 102 1.97 -6.53 11.25
CA GLU A 102 1.65 -7.66 10.38
C GLU A 102 0.67 -7.18 9.31
N VAL A 103 0.97 -7.41 8.03
CA VAL A 103 0.23 -6.83 6.92
C VAL A 103 -0.29 -7.94 6.01
N MET A 104 -1.57 -7.91 5.69
CA MET A 104 -2.18 -8.72 4.65
C MET A 104 -2.53 -7.83 3.45
N VAL A 105 -2.07 -8.19 2.26
CA VAL A 105 -2.32 -7.44 1.03
C VAL A 105 -3.23 -8.24 0.10
N CYS A 106 -4.25 -7.56 -0.40
CA CYS A 106 -5.15 -8.08 -1.43
C CYS A 106 -4.43 -8.13 -2.79
N VAL A 107 -4.53 -9.24 -3.51
CA VAL A 107 -3.95 -9.41 -4.85
C VAL A 107 -5.00 -9.95 -5.83
N PRO A 108 -4.98 -9.59 -7.11
CA PRO A 108 -6.00 -10.03 -8.06
C PRO A 108 -5.96 -11.54 -8.28
N TYR A 109 -7.05 -12.08 -8.81
CA TYR A 109 -7.05 -13.44 -9.32
C TYR A 109 -6.08 -13.58 -10.50
N GLY A 110 -5.36 -14.70 -10.58
CA GLY A 110 -4.43 -14.99 -11.68
C GLY A 110 -3.07 -14.30 -11.58
N ILE A 111 -2.78 -13.62 -10.46
CA ILE A 111 -1.44 -13.06 -10.19
C ILE A 111 -0.35 -14.14 -10.30
N THR A 112 0.74 -13.84 -11.00
CA THR A 112 1.84 -14.79 -11.20
C THR A 112 2.68 -14.95 -9.92
N GLN A 113 3.47 -16.02 -9.83
CA GLN A 113 4.33 -16.25 -8.67
C GLN A 113 5.38 -15.13 -8.49
N VAL A 114 5.87 -14.57 -9.59
CA VAL A 114 6.82 -13.45 -9.59
C VAL A 114 6.17 -12.20 -9.02
N GLU A 115 4.96 -11.87 -9.47
CA GLU A 115 4.21 -10.72 -8.98
C GLU A 115 3.82 -10.86 -7.50
N ARG A 116 3.37 -12.05 -7.07
CA ARG A 116 3.11 -12.34 -5.64
C ARG A 116 4.34 -12.07 -4.79
N ARG A 117 5.50 -12.53 -5.24
CA ARG A 117 6.77 -12.31 -4.55
C ARG A 117 7.13 -10.83 -4.50
N ALA A 118 6.94 -10.10 -5.60
CA ALA A 118 7.17 -8.66 -5.64
C ALA A 118 6.30 -7.89 -4.63
N VAL A 119 5.00 -8.23 -4.50
CA VAL A 119 4.11 -7.61 -3.50
C VAL A 119 4.59 -7.90 -2.07
N LEU A 120 4.96 -9.14 -1.78
CA LEU A 120 5.47 -9.53 -0.46
C LEU A 120 6.76 -8.78 -0.12
N GLU A 121 7.72 -8.77 -1.04
CA GLU A 121 9.01 -8.08 -0.86
C GLU A 121 8.80 -6.57 -0.69
N ALA A 122 7.94 -5.94 -1.51
CA ALA A 122 7.62 -4.51 -1.38
C ALA A 122 6.98 -4.20 -0.02
N THR A 123 6.09 -5.07 0.48
CA THR A 123 5.42 -4.90 1.78
C THR A 123 6.40 -5.01 2.94
N LEU A 124 7.35 -5.95 2.87
CA LEU A 124 8.40 -6.09 3.88
C LEU A 124 9.37 -4.90 3.83
N SER A 125 9.81 -4.49 2.64
CA SER A 125 10.68 -3.33 2.42
C SER A 125 10.03 -2.01 2.85
N ALA A 126 8.71 -1.90 2.75
CA ALA A 126 7.94 -0.77 3.25
C ALA A 126 7.96 -0.64 4.78
N GLY A 127 8.27 -1.72 5.52
CA GLY A 127 8.43 -1.69 6.97
C GLY A 127 7.55 -2.68 7.74
N ALA A 128 6.82 -3.57 7.05
CA ALA A 128 6.09 -4.64 7.70
C ALA A 128 7.02 -5.62 8.44
N LYS A 129 6.54 -6.20 9.54
CA LYS A 129 7.19 -7.31 10.23
C LYS A 129 7.00 -8.61 9.46
N THR A 130 5.79 -8.80 8.94
CA THR A 130 5.37 -9.98 8.22
C THR A 130 4.34 -9.56 7.19
N ALA A 131 4.40 -10.17 6.01
CA ALA A 131 3.49 -9.90 4.90
C ALA A 131 2.77 -11.19 4.51
N TYR A 132 1.47 -11.08 4.28
CA TYR A 132 0.59 -12.14 3.80
C TYR A 132 -0.14 -11.65 2.56
N LEU A 133 -0.56 -12.59 1.71
CA LEU A 133 -1.41 -12.28 0.56
C LEU A 133 -2.76 -12.96 0.74
N ILE A 134 -3.81 -12.29 0.28
CA ILE A 134 -5.14 -12.86 0.12
C ILE A 134 -5.66 -12.57 -1.28
N ASP A 135 -6.33 -13.54 -1.89
CA ASP A 135 -6.93 -13.35 -3.20
C ASP A 135 -8.12 -12.39 -3.09
N GLN A 136 -8.13 -11.37 -3.95
CA GLN A 136 -9.19 -10.36 -4.02
C GLN A 136 -10.61 -10.92 -4.13
N PRO A 137 -10.92 -11.92 -4.99
CA PRO A 137 -12.27 -12.48 -5.02
C PRO A 137 -12.68 -13.12 -3.68
N LEU A 138 -11.73 -13.71 -2.95
CA LEU A 138 -12.01 -14.29 -1.64
C LEU A 138 -12.24 -13.19 -0.59
N ALA A 139 -11.40 -12.16 -0.56
CA ALA A 139 -11.56 -11.02 0.33
C ALA A 139 -12.90 -10.30 0.09
N ALA A 140 -13.26 -10.08 -1.18
CA ALA A 140 -14.54 -9.48 -1.58
C ALA A 140 -15.73 -10.33 -1.13
N ALA A 141 -15.68 -11.66 -1.32
CA ALA A 141 -16.74 -12.56 -0.87
C ALA A 141 -16.91 -12.58 0.66
N ILE A 142 -15.82 -12.47 1.42
CA ILE A 142 -15.87 -12.34 2.89
C ILE A 142 -16.49 -11.00 3.31
N GLY A 143 -16.11 -9.91 2.62
CA GLY A 143 -16.54 -8.55 2.94
C GLY A 143 -17.95 -8.16 2.46
N ALA A 144 -18.55 -8.90 1.52
CA ALA A 144 -19.88 -8.63 0.96
C ALA A 144 -21.06 -9.04 1.87
N LYS A 145 -20.79 -9.33 3.14
CA LYS A 145 -21.80 -9.71 4.14
C LYS A 145 -22.43 -8.51 4.83
#